data_AF-A0A9D2LVA7-F1
#
_entry.id   AF-A0A9D2LVA7-F1
#
_cell.length_a   1.000
_cell.length_b   1.000
_cell.length_c   1.000
_cell.angle_alpha   90.00
_cell.angle_beta   90.00
_cell.angle_gamma   90.00
#
_symmetry.space_group_name_H-M   'P 1'
#
loop_
_entity.id
_entity.type
_entity.pdbx_description
1 polymer ?
#
loop_
_entity_poly.entity_id
_entity_poly.type
_entity_poly.pdbx_seq_one_letter_code
_entity_poly.pdbx_strand_id
1 'polypeptide(L)'
;MPVITRGSGLGTGGGSGKGYPTADVSGIQILPGVLSAKLKWTDPDDTVVDNAVLSEWQSTIIVRKEGAVPDNIKDGTMVIECNEKNKYKDTWYEDKGLVEGKTYYYRFFTTSTSGVIGDGSPTVKIIAVAVSTTLSENGWDVISSVAQAGTAQNYWSVGDEIDVELTGTYAQKITLRIAGFKHDDLSDGSGKAAITFICKYPMQEELTMDSPSSGYPYHYGNTKMHKDTMNEIKACLPMDLQSAIKIITKKCEQVEMGLQNVQCELFLLSCYEILGKSPYSKDGERYPVFTTDSTVSNVYSGEWWTRTPYSSNKYVCITGASYTYRDSSEKRKVVFGFCL
;
A
#
# COMPACT_ATOMS: atom_id res chain seq x y z
N MET A 1 -0.37 24.10 35.74
CA MET A 1 0.50 24.79 34.77
C MET A 1 1.04 23.74 33.80
N PRO A 2 1.01 23.99 32.49
CA PRO A 2 1.57 25.18 31.87
C PRO A 2 0.53 26.26 31.54
N VAL A 3 1.05 27.47 31.50
CA VAL A 3 0.43 28.71 31.07
C VAL A 3 0.73 28.85 29.58
N ILE A 4 -0.28 29.13 28.75
CA ILE A 4 -0.05 29.77 27.45
C ILE A 4 -0.60 31.19 27.58
N THR A 5 0.33 32.10 27.84
CA THR A 5 0.13 33.55 27.68
C THR A 5 0.26 33.89 26.20
N ARG A 6 -0.76 34.54 25.64
CA ARG A 6 -0.59 35.43 24.48
C ARG A 6 -1.15 36.80 24.84
N GLY A 7 -0.26 37.71 25.24
CA GLY A 7 -0.45 39.15 24.96
C GLY A 7 -0.21 39.35 23.45
N SER A 8 -0.70 40.40 22.79
CA SER A 8 -1.18 41.68 23.27
C SER A 8 -1.93 42.35 22.12
N GLY A 9 -3.13 42.85 22.40
CA GLY A 9 -3.96 43.58 21.44
C GLY A 9 -5.31 43.94 22.04
N LEU A 10 -5.32 44.50 23.26
CA LEU A 10 -6.53 45.05 23.88
C LEU A 10 -6.89 46.36 23.17
N GLY A 11 -7.57 46.22 22.02
CA GLY A 11 -8.42 47.26 21.47
C GLY A 11 -9.77 47.20 22.17
N THR A 12 -10.04 48.17 23.03
CA THR A 12 -11.36 48.42 23.63
C THR A 12 -12.35 48.84 22.54
N GLY A 13 -13.37 48.03 22.29
CA GLY A 13 -14.46 48.34 21.36
C GLY A 13 -15.62 47.35 21.50
N GLY A 14 -16.81 47.86 21.79
CA GLY A 14 -17.96 47.09 22.27
C GLY A 14 -18.69 46.20 21.27
N GLY A 15 -19.39 45.21 21.83
CA GLY A 15 -20.67 44.66 21.37
C GLY A 15 -20.83 44.25 19.90
N SER A 16 -20.52 42.99 19.60
CA SER A 16 -21.43 42.10 18.86
C SER A 16 -21.06 40.67 19.24
N GLY A 17 -22.02 39.86 19.69
CA GLY A 17 -21.83 38.47 20.12
C GLY A 17 -21.50 37.55 18.94
N LYS A 18 -20.34 37.75 18.32
CA LYS A 18 -19.79 36.81 17.36
C LYS A 18 -19.23 35.66 18.18
N GLY A 19 -19.72 34.46 17.94
CA GLY A 19 -19.26 33.26 18.66
C GLY A 19 -17.76 33.02 18.46
N TYR A 20 -17.26 31.92 19.00
CA TYR A 20 -15.85 31.58 18.90
C TYR A 20 -15.61 30.61 17.74
N PRO A 21 -14.47 30.70 17.04
CA PRO A 21 -14.07 29.65 16.10
C PRO A 21 -13.83 28.35 16.87
N THR A 22 -13.97 27.21 16.18
CA THR A 22 -13.55 25.93 16.73
C THR A 22 -12.02 25.80 16.66
N ALA A 23 -11.49 24.78 17.33
CA ALA A 23 -10.09 24.41 17.16
C ALA A 23 -9.79 23.98 15.71
N ASP A 24 -8.50 23.91 15.38
CA ASP A 24 -8.02 23.37 14.11
C ASP A 24 -8.32 21.87 13.99
N VAL A 25 -8.39 21.38 12.74
CA VAL A 25 -8.40 19.94 12.50
C VAL A 25 -7.05 19.34 12.93
N SER A 26 -7.06 18.05 13.27
CA SER A 26 -5.86 17.30 13.62
C SER A 26 -5.71 16.05 12.76
N GLY A 27 -4.58 15.33 12.88
CA GLY A 27 -4.38 14.07 12.17
C GLY A 27 -4.40 14.19 10.64
N ILE A 28 -4.07 15.37 10.09
CA ILE A 28 -4.08 15.59 8.64
C ILE A 28 -3.10 14.62 7.98
N GLN A 29 -3.60 13.85 7.02
CA GLN A 29 -2.78 13.07 6.10
C GLN A 29 -3.21 13.40 4.67
N ILE A 30 -2.22 13.56 3.80
CA ILE A 30 -2.41 13.71 2.36
C ILE A 30 -1.54 12.70 1.64
N LEU A 31 -2.10 12.04 0.63
CA LEU A 31 -1.35 11.20 -0.29
C LEU A 31 -1.60 11.68 -1.72
N PRO A 32 -0.58 11.71 -2.57
CA PRO A 32 -0.77 11.96 -3.99
C PRO A 32 -1.55 10.81 -4.62
N GLY A 33 -2.43 11.18 -5.55
CA GLY A 33 -3.04 10.28 -6.51
C GLY A 33 -2.75 10.75 -7.93
N VAL A 34 -3.29 10.02 -8.91
CA VAL A 34 -3.12 10.36 -10.32
C VAL A 34 -3.87 11.64 -10.63
N LEU A 35 -3.14 12.74 -10.83
CA LEU A 35 -3.73 14.05 -11.03
C LEU A 35 -4.83 14.35 -9.99
N SER A 36 -4.61 13.87 -8.76
CA SER A 36 -5.53 13.97 -7.63
C SER A 36 -4.76 14.05 -6.31
N ALA A 37 -5.46 14.47 -5.25
CA ALA A 37 -4.97 14.41 -3.88
C ALA A 37 -5.97 13.65 -3.01
N LYS A 38 -5.49 12.68 -2.24
CA LYS A 38 -6.28 11.95 -1.25
C LYS A 38 -6.04 12.56 0.13
N LEU A 39 -7.09 13.02 0.80
CA LEU A 39 -7.03 13.71 2.10
C LEU A 39 -7.83 12.95 3.16
N LYS A 40 -7.31 12.89 4.39
CA LYS A 40 -8.05 12.49 5.59
C LYS A 40 -7.63 13.34 6.79
N TRP A 41 -8.55 13.59 7.71
CA TRP A 41 -8.36 14.49 8.85
C TRP A 41 -9.33 14.15 9.99
N THR A 42 -9.00 14.56 11.20
CA THR A 42 -9.88 14.48 12.38
C THR A 42 -10.45 15.86 12.67
N ASP A 43 -11.79 15.97 12.68
CA ASP A 43 -12.47 17.21 13.03
C ASP A 43 -12.25 17.52 14.53
N PRO A 44 -12.21 18.81 14.92
CA PRO A 44 -12.03 19.19 16.31
C PRO A 44 -13.22 18.76 17.18
N ASP A 45 -12.92 18.46 18.44
CA ASP A 45 -13.94 18.40 19.48
C ASP A 45 -14.48 19.80 19.80
N ASP A 46 -15.63 19.84 20.46
CA ASP A 46 -16.24 21.11 20.85
C ASP A 46 -15.37 21.79 21.92
N THR A 47 -15.26 23.10 21.85
CA THR A 47 -14.49 23.87 22.82
C THR A 47 -15.35 24.13 24.05
N VAL A 48 -14.90 23.65 25.21
CA VAL A 48 -15.61 23.81 26.50
C VAL A 48 -14.75 24.63 27.47
N VAL A 49 -15.33 25.67 28.07
CA VAL A 49 -14.71 26.49 29.12
C VAL A 49 -15.67 26.58 30.30
N ASP A 50 -15.21 26.29 31.52
CA ASP A 50 -16.02 26.34 32.74
C ASP A 50 -17.36 25.58 32.66
N ASN A 51 -17.35 24.38 32.05
CA ASN A 51 -18.53 23.54 31.78
C ASN A 51 -19.59 24.15 30.83
N ALA A 52 -19.26 25.22 30.11
CA ALA A 52 -20.08 25.77 29.04
C ALA A 52 -19.45 25.48 27.67
N VAL A 53 -20.27 25.07 26.69
CA VAL A 53 -19.83 24.92 25.29
C VAL A 53 -19.63 26.31 24.71
N LEU A 54 -18.39 26.63 24.37
CA LEU A 54 -17.96 27.92 23.84
C LEU A 54 -18.01 27.94 22.30
N SER A 55 -17.73 26.81 21.66
CA SER A 55 -17.77 26.65 20.20
C SER A 55 -18.01 25.19 19.84
N GLU A 56 -19.06 24.93 19.07
CA GLU A 56 -19.43 23.61 18.57
C GLU A 56 -19.09 23.53 17.08
N TRP A 57 -18.51 22.41 16.64
CA TRP A 57 -18.16 22.20 15.23
C TRP A 57 -19.40 22.05 14.35
N GLN A 58 -19.41 22.71 13.19
CA GLN A 58 -20.47 22.60 12.19
C GLN A 58 -19.96 22.01 10.87
N SER A 59 -18.82 22.52 10.37
CA SER A 59 -18.25 22.04 9.11
C SER A 59 -16.74 22.20 9.07
N THR A 60 -16.11 21.45 8.17
CA THR A 60 -14.71 21.63 7.76
C THR A 60 -14.68 21.93 6.27
N ILE A 61 -14.11 23.07 5.91
CA ILE A 61 -13.90 23.55 4.55
C ILE A 61 -12.45 23.28 4.16
N ILE A 62 -12.24 22.68 2.99
CA ILE A 62 -10.91 22.50 2.41
C ILE A 62 -10.77 23.44 1.22
N VAL A 63 -9.69 24.22 1.21
CA VAL A 63 -9.32 25.06 0.06
C VAL A 63 -7.98 24.60 -0.50
N ARG A 64 -7.93 24.49 -1.82
CA ARG A 64 -6.73 24.20 -2.60
C ARG A 64 -6.28 25.42 -3.37
N LYS A 65 -4.99 25.69 -3.39
CA LYS A 65 -4.39 26.73 -4.24
C LYS A 65 -3.12 26.23 -4.92
N GLU A 66 -2.94 26.59 -6.19
CA GLU A 66 -1.72 26.28 -6.96
C GLU A 66 -0.60 27.24 -6.53
N GLY A 67 0.60 26.69 -6.29
CA GLY A 67 1.83 27.45 -6.10
C GLY A 67 1.99 28.20 -4.77
N ALA A 68 0.93 28.39 -3.98
CA ALA A 68 0.99 29.06 -2.68
C ALA A 68 -0.08 28.55 -1.71
N VAL A 69 0.14 28.80 -0.42
CA VAL A 69 -0.82 28.50 0.66
C VAL A 69 -2.09 29.35 0.51
N PRO A 70 -3.30 28.78 0.65
CA PRO A 70 -4.53 29.56 0.79
C PRO A 70 -4.53 30.45 2.05
N ASP A 71 -4.82 31.74 1.91
CA ASP A 71 -4.91 32.67 3.06
C ASP A 71 -6.25 32.56 3.81
N ASN A 72 -7.34 32.26 3.08
CA ASN A 72 -8.70 32.16 3.61
C ASN A 72 -9.58 31.31 2.69
N ILE A 73 -10.84 31.10 3.07
CA ILE A 73 -11.78 30.23 2.33
C ILE A 73 -12.09 30.69 0.88
N LYS A 74 -11.74 31.92 0.50
CA LYS A 74 -11.94 32.48 -0.85
C LYS A 74 -10.65 32.54 -1.67
N ASP A 75 -9.51 32.20 -1.08
CA ASP A 75 -8.20 32.29 -1.72
C ASP A 75 -7.77 30.94 -2.31
N GLY A 76 -8.43 30.56 -3.40
CA GLY A 76 -8.21 29.29 -4.09
C GLY A 76 -9.52 28.64 -4.52
N THR A 77 -9.46 27.35 -4.81
CA THR A 77 -10.62 26.52 -5.10
C THR A 77 -11.12 25.89 -3.80
N MET A 78 -12.38 26.15 -3.43
CA MET A 78 -13.04 25.37 -2.38
C MET A 78 -13.26 23.94 -2.91
N VAL A 79 -12.57 22.99 -2.30
CA VAL A 79 -12.57 21.58 -2.70
C VAL A 79 -13.82 20.88 -2.16
N ILE A 80 -14.10 21.10 -0.88
CA ILE A 80 -15.25 20.54 -0.18
C ILE A 80 -15.60 21.40 1.04
N GLU A 81 -16.88 21.43 1.39
CA GLU A 81 -17.36 21.71 2.74
C GLU A 81 -18.00 20.44 3.30
N CYS A 82 -17.40 19.86 4.34
CA CYS A 82 -17.89 18.64 4.99
C CYS A 82 -18.64 19.01 6.26
N ASN A 83 -19.93 18.67 6.32
CA ASN A 83 -20.82 18.92 7.44
C ASN A 83 -21.17 17.64 8.24
N GLU A 84 -20.49 16.53 7.96
CA GLU A 84 -20.61 15.28 8.69
C GLU A 84 -19.35 15.07 9.55
N LYS A 85 -19.49 15.15 10.88
CA LYS A 85 -18.36 15.11 11.82
C LYS A 85 -17.58 13.79 11.69
N ASN A 86 -16.27 13.89 11.55
CA ASN A 86 -15.31 12.81 11.40
C ASN A 86 -15.56 11.85 10.21
N LYS A 87 -16.33 12.27 9.19
CA LYS A 87 -16.58 11.44 8.00
C LYS A 87 -15.29 10.93 7.35
N TYR A 88 -14.26 11.79 7.29
CA TYR A 88 -12.98 11.51 6.66
C TYR A 88 -11.84 11.33 7.67
N LYS A 89 -12.17 10.86 8.88
CA LYS A 89 -11.15 10.47 9.88
C LYS A 89 -10.42 9.20 9.46
N ASP A 90 -11.19 8.18 9.09
CA ASP A 90 -10.69 6.85 8.74
C ASP A 90 -10.88 6.51 7.26
N THR A 91 -11.49 7.41 6.48
CA THR A 91 -11.70 7.26 5.03
C THR A 91 -11.08 8.42 4.26
N TRP A 92 -10.66 8.17 3.02
CA TRP A 92 -10.04 9.17 2.15
C TRP A 92 -11.10 9.94 1.36
N TYR A 93 -11.00 11.26 1.37
CA TYR A 93 -11.61 12.13 0.37
C TYR A 93 -10.64 12.31 -0.81
N GLU A 94 -11.12 12.26 -2.05
CA GLU A 94 -10.27 12.45 -3.24
C GLU A 94 -10.66 13.71 -4.01
N ASP A 95 -9.74 14.69 -4.03
CA ASP A 95 -9.80 15.87 -4.89
C ASP A 95 -9.16 15.58 -6.24
N LYS A 96 -9.94 15.62 -7.33
CA LYS A 96 -9.51 15.22 -8.69
C LYS A 96 -9.29 16.42 -9.60
N GLY A 97 -8.66 16.17 -10.75
CA GLY A 97 -8.52 17.16 -11.82
C GLY A 97 -7.37 18.13 -11.58
N LEU A 98 -6.33 17.69 -10.88
CA LEU A 98 -5.09 18.44 -10.76
C LEU A 98 -4.34 18.44 -12.10
N VAL A 99 -3.51 19.46 -12.31
CA VAL A 99 -2.71 19.59 -13.53
C VAL A 99 -1.30 19.06 -13.26
N GLU A 100 -0.79 18.24 -14.18
CA GLU A 100 0.53 17.63 -14.09
C GLU A 100 1.65 18.66 -13.79
N GLY A 101 2.57 18.28 -12.90
CA GLY A 101 3.75 19.07 -12.56
C GLY A 101 3.46 20.30 -11.71
N LYS A 102 2.19 20.57 -11.39
CA LYS A 102 1.81 21.70 -10.53
C LYS A 102 1.88 21.32 -9.05
N THR A 103 2.39 22.24 -8.24
CA THR A 103 2.35 22.13 -6.79
C THR A 103 1.05 22.74 -6.27
N TYR A 104 0.32 21.99 -5.47
CA TYR A 104 -0.91 22.43 -4.81
C TYR A 104 -0.73 22.44 -3.30
N TYR A 105 -1.33 23.44 -2.65
CA TYR A 105 -1.38 23.60 -1.21
C TYR A 105 -2.82 23.48 -0.74
N TYR A 106 -3.03 22.71 0.32
CA TYR A 106 -4.33 22.48 0.92
C TYR A 106 -4.37 23.06 2.33
N ARG A 107 -5.40 23.84 2.63
CA ARG A 107 -5.67 24.39 3.95
C ARG A 107 -7.09 24.07 4.39
N PHE A 108 -7.23 23.77 5.67
CA PHE A 108 -8.47 23.37 6.32
C PHE A 108 -8.98 24.54 7.15
N PHE A 109 -10.27 24.83 7.08
CA PHE A 109 -10.93 25.87 7.86
C PHE A 109 -12.13 25.25 8.55
N THR A 110 -12.21 25.37 9.86
CA THR A 110 -13.32 24.85 10.64
C THR A 110 -14.33 25.96 10.88
N THR A 111 -15.61 25.62 10.79
CA THR A 111 -16.74 26.53 11.02
C THR A 111 -17.49 26.07 12.27
N SER A 112 -17.81 27.00 13.17
CA SER A 112 -18.66 26.72 14.33
C SER A 112 -20.16 26.85 14.00
N THR A 113 -21.04 26.28 14.82
CA THR A 113 -22.51 26.39 14.66
C THR A 113 -23.03 27.84 14.73
N SER A 114 -22.20 28.77 15.25
CA SER A 114 -22.44 30.21 15.23
C SER A 114 -21.98 30.92 13.94
N GLY A 115 -21.49 30.15 12.95
CA GLY A 115 -21.02 30.64 11.65
C GLY A 115 -19.62 31.26 11.66
N VAL A 116 -18.84 31.06 12.73
CA VAL A 116 -17.49 31.63 12.84
C VAL A 116 -16.47 30.67 12.25
N ILE A 117 -15.68 31.16 11.30
CA ILE A 117 -14.64 30.42 10.60
C ILE A 117 -13.30 30.67 11.30
N GLY A 118 -12.56 29.61 11.62
CA GLY A 118 -11.21 29.71 12.18
C GLY A 118 -10.18 30.21 11.16
N ASP A 119 -9.01 30.64 11.64
CA ASP A 119 -7.91 31.13 10.79
C ASP A 119 -7.28 30.04 9.91
N GLY A 120 -7.65 28.77 10.15
CA GLY A 120 -7.31 27.62 9.34
C GLY A 120 -6.02 26.93 9.76
N SER A 121 -6.04 25.61 9.63
CA SER A 121 -5.05 24.69 10.19
C SER A 121 -3.73 24.69 9.40
N PRO A 122 -2.65 24.07 9.93
CA PRO A 122 -1.38 23.94 9.22
C PRO A 122 -1.56 23.38 7.80
N THR A 123 -0.84 23.96 6.85
CA THR A 123 -0.98 23.64 5.42
C THR A 123 -0.21 22.38 5.06
N VAL A 124 -0.73 21.61 4.11
CA VAL A 124 0.00 20.50 3.49
C VAL A 124 0.18 20.76 2.00
N LYS A 125 1.33 20.37 1.45
CA LYS A 125 1.69 20.55 0.04
C LYS A 125 1.75 19.21 -0.69
N ILE A 126 1.39 19.23 -1.96
CA ILE A 126 1.47 18.07 -2.86
C ILE A 126 1.91 18.53 -4.25
N ILE A 127 2.61 17.68 -4.98
CA ILE A 127 2.89 17.89 -6.40
C ILE A 127 1.99 16.92 -7.17
N ALA A 128 1.24 17.44 -8.14
CA ALA A 128 0.42 16.60 -8.99
C ALA A 128 1.30 15.85 -10.00
N VAL A 129 1.17 14.53 -10.01
CA VAL A 129 1.94 13.63 -10.86
C VAL A 129 0.99 12.93 -11.82
N ALA A 130 1.34 12.91 -13.11
CA ALA A 130 0.64 12.09 -14.10
C ALA A 130 1.17 10.65 -14.06
N VAL A 131 0.45 9.71 -14.67
CA VAL A 131 0.95 8.35 -14.82
C VAL A 131 1.92 8.31 -16.00
N SER A 132 3.18 7.96 -15.76
CA SER A 132 4.08 7.60 -16.85
C SER A 132 3.72 6.23 -17.39
N THR A 133 3.71 6.09 -18.72
CA THR A 133 3.57 4.79 -19.40
C THR A 133 4.81 3.91 -19.21
N THR A 134 5.94 4.49 -18.79
CA THR A 134 7.10 3.73 -18.33
C THR A 134 6.93 3.42 -16.84
N LEU A 135 6.72 2.16 -16.48
CA LEU A 135 6.47 1.75 -15.09
C LEU A 135 7.50 2.30 -14.10
N SER A 136 8.80 2.18 -14.41
CA SER A 136 9.91 2.57 -13.53
C SER A 136 10.05 4.08 -13.32
N GLU A 137 9.31 4.91 -14.05
CA GLU A 137 9.26 6.37 -13.85
C GLU A 137 8.16 6.80 -12.86
N ASN A 138 7.38 5.86 -12.33
CA ASN A 138 6.31 6.13 -11.37
C ASN A 138 6.73 5.77 -9.94
N GLY A 139 6.30 6.58 -8.97
CA GLY A 139 6.34 6.22 -7.54
C GLY A 139 5.31 5.15 -7.18
N TRP A 140 5.53 4.44 -6.06
CA TRP A 140 4.61 3.37 -5.63
C TRP A 140 3.23 3.87 -5.21
N ASP A 141 3.13 5.11 -4.78
CA ASP A 141 1.89 5.86 -4.54
C ASP A 141 1.04 6.04 -5.81
N VAL A 142 1.67 6.41 -6.93
CA VAL A 142 1.05 6.52 -8.25
C VAL A 142 0.65 5.14 -8.75
N ILE A 143 1.56 4.15 -8.69
CA ILE A 143 1.30 2.77 -9.11
C ILE A 143 0.12 2.18 -8.32
N SER A 144 0.12 2.34 -7.00
CA SER A 144 -0.96 1.89 -6.11
C SER A 144 -2.28 2.59 -6.41
N SER A 145 -2.27 3.88 -6.71
CA SER A 145 -3.49 4.61 -7.09
C SER A 145 -4.06 4.14 -8.43
N VAL A 146 -3.21 3.86 -9.41
CA VAL A 146 -3.64 3.29 -10.71
C VAL A 146 -4.18 1.86 -10.53
N ALA A 147 -3.52 1.06 -9.69
CA ALA A 147 -3.95 -0.29 -9.32
C ALA A 147 -5.35 -0.24 -8.67
N GLN A 148 -5.55 0.60 -7.65
CA GLN A 148 -6.83 0.79 -6.97
C GLN A 148 -7.93 1.27 -7.93
N ALA A 149 -7.61 2.12 -8.90
CA ALA A 149 -8.54 2.57 -9.92
C ALA A 149 -8.89 1.47 -10.95
N GLY A 150 -8.19 0.34 -10.94
CA GLY A 150 -8.41 -0.76 -11.88
C GLY A 150 -8.00 -0.44 -13.33
N THR A 151 -7.10 0.54 -13.52
CA THR A 151 -6.72 1.08 -14.84
C THR A 151 -5.27 0.79 -15.24
N ALA A 152 -4.55 -0.03 -14.46
CA ALA A 152 -3.13 -0.36 -14.70
C ALA A 152 -2.82 -0.83 -16.12
N GLN A 153 -3.70 -1.64 -16.72
CA GLN A 153 -3.52 -2.16 -18.08
C GLN A 153 -3.58 -1.08 -19.18
N ASN A 154 -4.02 0.14 -18.87
CA ASN A 154 -4.00 1.25 -19.82
C ASN A 154 -2.59 1.86 -19.95
N TYR A 155 -1.71 1.61 -18.99
CA TYR A 155 -0.40 2.26 -18.89
C TYR A 155 0.75 1.26 -18.98
N TRP A 156 0.59 0.07 -18.39
CA TRP A 156 1.65 -0.91 -18.25
C TRP A 156 1.22 -2.28 -18.75
N SER A 157 2.22 -3.10 -19.08
CA SER A 157 2.06 -4.44 -19.62
C SER A 157 2.73 -5.49 -18.73
N VAL A 158 2.32 -6.75 -18.91
CA VAL A 158 3.03 -7.89 -18.32
C VAL A 158 4.47 -7.87 -18.84
N GLY A 159 5.43 -8.00 -17.94
CA GLY A 159 6.84 -7.91 -18.29
C GLY A 159 7.49 -6.56 -17.99
N ASP A 160 6.73 -5.49 -17.75
CA ASP A 160 7.29 -4.21 -17.34
C ASP A 160 7.99 -4.33 -15.99
N GLU A 161 9.11 -3.61 -15.86
CA GLU A 161 10.06 -3.79 -14.77
C GLU A 161 10.23 -2.51 -13.96
N ILE A 162 10.50 -2.68 -12.67
CA ILE A 162 10.87 -1.59 -11.76
C ILE A 162 11.90 -2.10 -10.76
N ASP A 163 12.94 -1.31 -10.56
CA ASP A 163 13.97 -1.62 -9.58
C ASP A 163 13.58 -1.09 -8.20
N VAL A 164 13.90 -1.86 -7.15
CA VAL A 164 13.67 -1.51 -5.75
C VAL A 164 14.94 -1.76 -4.95
N GLU A 165 15.27 -0.81 -4.07
CA GLU A 165 16.30 -1.01 -3.05
C GLU A 165 15.66 -1.59 -1.78
N LEU A 166 16.04 -2.81 -1.43
CA LEU A 166 15.80 -3.36 -0.11
C LEU A 166 16.78 -2.74 0.88
N THR A 167 16.33 -2.54 2.12
CA THR A 167 17.12 -2.02 3.24
C THR A 167 17.31 -3.10 4.32
N GLY A 168 18.02 -2.78 5.40
CA GLY A 168 18.11 -3.67 6.57
C GLY A 168 18.84 -5.00 6.30
N THR A 169 18.30 -6.09 6.86
CA THR A 169 18.92 -7.43 6.83
C THR A 169 19.15 -7.97 5.42
N TYR A 170 18.26 -7.63 4.48
CA TYR A 170 18.28 -8.13 3.11
C TYR A 170 18.69 -7.04 2.10
N ALA A 171 19.49 -6.07 2.54
CA ALA A 171 19.83 -4.89 1.75
C ALA A 171 20.49 -5.23 0.41
N GLN A 172 19.76 -5.01 -0.67
CA GLN A 172 20.20 -5.25 -2.04
C GLN A 172 19.27 -4.54 -3.02
N LYS A 173 19.74 -4.36 -4.26
CA LYS A 173 18.88 -3.95 -5.36
C LYS A 173 18.19 -5.17 -5.96
N ILE A 174 16.86 -5.17 -6.02
CA ILE A 174 16.05 -6.18 -6.70
C ILE A 174 15.35 -5.55 -7.92
N THR A 175 15.09 -6.37 -8.93
CA THR A 175 14.22 -5.98 -10.06
C THR A 175 12.91 -6.74 -9.93
N LEU A 176 11.80 -5.99 -9.86
CA LEU A 176 10.45 -6.52 -9.89
C LEU A 176 9.91 -6.45 -11.31
N ARG A 177 8.99 -7.36 -11.63
CA ARG A 177 8.32 -7.41 -12.92
C ARG A 177 6.84 -7.64 -12.74
N ILE A 178 6.00 -6.97 -13.55
CA ILE A 178 4.57 -7.25 -13.61
C ILE A 178 4.38 -8.68 -14.11
N ALA A 179 3.89 -9.54 -13.22
CA ALA A 179 3.64 -10.95 -13.50
C ALA A 179 2.30 -11.18 -14.19
N GLY A 180 1.31 -10.35 -13.88
CA GLY A 180 -0.06 -10.45 -14.37
C GLY A 180 -0.94 -9.33 -13.82
N PHE A 181 -2.12 -9.19 -14.41
CA PHE A 181 -3.18 -8.29 -13.94
C PHE A 181 -4.41 -9.11 -13.60
N LYS A 182 -5.12 -8.76 -12.52
CA LYS A 182 -6.32 -9.48 -12.08
C LYS A 182 -6.09 -11.00 -12.04
N HIS A 183 -4.96 -11.42 -11.48
CA HIS A 183 -4.57 -12.82 -11.39
C HIS A 183 -4.99 -13.41 -10.04
N ASP A 184 -4.49 -12.80 -8.96
CA ASP A 184 -4.66 -13.25 -7.59
C ASP A 184 -5.92 -12.68 -6.93
N ASP A 185 -6.57 -13.49 -6.09
CA ASP A 185 -7.79 -13.10 -5.35
C ASP A 185 -7.42 -12.36 -4.05
N LEU A 186 -8.05 -11.22 -3.79
CA LEU A 186 -7.92 -10.47 -2.55
C LEU A 186 -8.57 -11.26 -1.40
N SER A 187 -7.91 -11.28 -0.23
CA SER A 187 -8.41 -12.07 0.91
C SER A 187 -9.67 -11.52 1.56
N ASP A 188 -10.00 -10.24 1.34
CA ASP A 188 -11.21 -9.60 1.84
C ASP A 188 -12.47 -9.93 1.02
N GLY A 189 -12.31 -10.69 -0.08
CA GLY A 189 -13.41 -11.06 -0.98
C GLY A 189 -13.88 -9.93 -1.89
N SER A 190 -13.18 -8.79 -1.95
CA SER A 190 -13.52 -7.65 -2.81
C SER A 190 -13.24 -7.90 -4.30
N GLY A 191 -12.61 -9.03 -4.65
CA GLY A 191 -12.35 -9.44 -6.02
C GLY A 191 -10.90 -9.84 -6.22
N LYS A 192 -10.31 -9.42 -7.35
CA LYS A 192 -8.93 -9.73 -7.71
C LYS A 192 -8.03 -8.51 -7.51
N ALA A 193 -6.80 -8.74 -7.08
CA ALA A 193 -5.77 -7.71 -7.02
C ALA A 193 -5.50 -7.16 -8.42
N ALA A 194 -5.23 -5.86 -8.53
CA ALA A 194 -5.13 -5.22 -9.83
C ALA A 194 -3.84 -5.62 -10.55
N ILE A 195 -2.72 -5.70 -9.81
CA ILE A 195 -1.39 -6.02 -10.34
C ILE A 195 -0.72 -7.04 -9.42
N THR A 196 -0.11 -8.08 -10.02
CA THR A 196 0.83 -8.97 -9.32
C THR A 196 2.25 -8.65 -9.74
N PHE A 197 3.15 -8.43 -8.78
CA PHE A 197 4.59 -8.28 -9.00
C PHE A 197 5.33 -9.52 -8.55
N ILE A 198 6.39 -9.89 -9.27
CA ILE A 198 7.30 -10.99 -8.91
C ILE A 198 8.75 -10.53 -9.12
N CYS A 199 9.65 -10.97 -8.25
CA CYS A 199 11.09 -10.75 -8.44
C CYS A 199 11.54 -11.37 -9.78
N LYS A 200 12.15 -10.56 -10.64
CA LYS A 200 12.73 -11.02 -11.90
C LYS A 200 13.92 -11.94 -11.67
N TYR A 201 14.73 -11.68 -10.64
CA TYR A 201 15.88 -12.50 -10.28
C TYR A 201 15.72 -13.01 -8.86
N PRO A 202 16.25 -14.21 -8.53
CA PRO A 202 16.29 -14.64 -7.13
C PRO A 202 17.16 -13.68 -6.30
N MET A 203 16.75 -13.44 -5.06
CA MET A 203 17.56 -12.69 -4.08
C MET A 203 18.95 -13.33 -3.91
N GLN A 204 19.91 -12.51 -3.47
CA GLN A 204 21.29 -12.96 -3.27
C GLN A 204 21.41 -13.97 -2.13
N GLU A 205 20.62 -13.80 -1.08
CA GLU A 205 20.62 -14.66 0.10
C GLU A 205 19.96 -16.02 -0.18
N GLU A 206 20.56 -17.04 0.39
CA GLU A 206 19.95 -18.37 0.47
C GLU A 206 19.35 -18.57 1.86
N LEU A 207 18.06 -18.86 1.88
CA LEU A 207 17.23 -18.93 3.08
C LEU A 207 16.59 -20.32 3.18
N THR A 208 16.27 -20.73 4.40
CA THR A 208 15.64 -22.02 4.68
C THR A 208 14.13 -21.91 4.55
N MET A 209 13.47 -22.99 4.10
CA MET A 209 12.01 -23.07 4.22
C MET A 209 11.62 -23.28 5.69
N ASP A 210 12.43 -24.05 6.44
CA ASP A 210 12.26 -24.41 7.85
C ASP A 210 10.81 -24.81 8.18
N SER A 211 10.42 -25.98 7.67
CA SER A 211 9.12 -26.57 7.95
C SER A 211 9.18 -27.34 9.27
N PRO A 212 8.18 -27.20 10.15
CA PRO A 212 8.15 -27.94 11.41
C PRO A 212 8.09 -29.45 11.16
N SER A 213 8.92 -30.21 11.87
CA SER A 213 8.97 -31.68 11.80
C SER A 213 7.77 -32.36 12.47
N SER A 214 7.12 -31.69 13.42
CA SER A 214 5.95 -32.18 14.18
C SER A 214 4.60 -31.74 13.60
N GLY A 215 4.59 -31.05 12.46
CA GLY A 215 3.41 -30.40 11.87
C GLY A 215 2.77 -31.16 10.72
N TYR A 216 2.69 -32.49 10.80
CA TYR A 216 1.98 -33.25 9.78
C TYR A 216 0.48 -32.82 9.74
N PRO A 217 -0.07 -32.49 8.57
CA PRO A 217 0.59 -32.49 7.27
C PRO A 217 1.28 -31.18 6.91
N TYR A 218 2.41 -31.33 6.19
CA TYR A 218 3.29 -30.27 5.75
C TYR A 218 2.57 -29.29 4.83
N HIS A 219 2.67 -28.01 5.17
CA HIS A 219 1.89 -26.95 4.57
C HIS A 219 2.69 -25.65 4.59
N TYR A 220 2.76 -24.96 3.44
CA TYR A 220 3.49 -23.69 3.31
C TYR A 220 3.10 -22.68 4.40
N GLY A 221 1.81 -22.59 4.74
CA GLY A 221 1.32 -21.69 5.80
C GLY A 221 1.91 -21.94 7.19
N ASN A 222 2.56 -23.08 7.43
CA ASN A 222 3.19 -23.42 8.71
C ASN A 222 4.71 -23.21 8.74
N THR A 223 5.31 -22.85 7.61
CA THR A 223 6.77 -22.69 7.47
C THR A 223 7.27 -21.40 8.09
N LYS A 224 8.52 -21.38 8.55
CA LYS A 224 9.20 -20.13 8.95
C LYS A 224 9.29 -19.15 7.78
N MET A 225 9.53 -19.66 6.56
CA MET A 225 9.55 -18.84 5.35
C MET A 225 8.29 -17.98 5.23
N HIS A 226 7.11 -18.58 5.38
CA HIS A 226 5.85 -17.85 5.31
C HIS A 226 5.60 -16.94 6.54
N LYS A 227 5.80 -17.47 7.76
CA LYS A 227 5.40 -16.76 8.99
C LYS A 227 6.33 -15.62 9.37
N ASP A 228 7.62 -15.78 9.13
CA ASP A 228 8.66 -14.87 9.63
C ASP A 228 9.42 -14.23 8.46
N THR A 229 10.04 -15.03 7.60
CA THR A 229 10.96 -14.52 6.56
C THR A 229 10.28 -13.60 5.55
N MET A 230 9.07 -13.91 5.09
CA MET A 230 8.31 -13.01 4.20
C MET A 230 8.00 -11.66 4.85
N ASN A 231 7.72 -11.64 6.16
CA ASN A 231 7.46 -10.41 6.90
C ASN A 231 8.75 -9.60 7.10
N GLU A 232 9.88 -10.27 7.37
CA GLU A 232 11.19 -9.61 7.44
C GLU A 232 11.61 -9.01 6.09
N ILE A 233 11.37 -9.71 4.97
CA ILE A 233 11.63 -9.19 3.61
C ILE A 233 10.71 -7.99 3.32
N LYS A 234 9.42 -8.08 3.68
CA LYS A 234 8.48 -6.96 3.52
C LYS A 234 8.97 -5.71 4.26
N ALA A 235 9.45 -5.87 5.49
CA ALA A 235 9.98 -4.76 6.29
C ALA A 235 11.20 -4.06 5.67
N CYS A 236 11.88 -4.72 4.72
CA CYS A 236 13.01 -4.17 3.98
C CYS A 236 12.60 -3.35 2.73
N LEU A 237 11.35 -3.45 2.27
CA LEU A 237 10.84 -2.70 1.11
C LEU A 237 10.67 -1.20 1.44
N PRO A 238 10.57 -0.32 0.43
CA PRO A 238 10.16 1.08 0.63
C PRO A 238 8.82 1.20 1.38
N MET A 239 8.70 2.17 2.30
CA MET A 239 7.54 2.32 3.20
C MET A 239 6.21 2.56 2.47
N ASP A 240 6.25 3.29 1.36
CA ASP A 240 5.12 3.52 0.46
C ASP A 240 4.66 2.22 -0.21
N LEU A 241 5.59 1.38 -0.67
CA LEU A 241 5.30 0.05 -1.19
C LEU A 241 4.75 -0.88 -0.10
N GLN A 242 5.36 -0.91 1.09
CA GLN A 242 4.89 -1.73 2.21
C GLN A 242 3.41 -1.48 2.52
N SER A 243 3.01 -0.21 2.49
CA SER A 243 1.64 0.24 2.77
C SER A 243 0.66 -0.03 1.62
N ALA A 244 1.17 -0.15 0.39
CA ALA A 244 0.36 -0.40 -0.79
C ALA A 244 0.00 -1.89 -0.98
N ILE A 245 0.86 -2.80 -0.49
CA ILE A 245 0.69 -4.25 -0.64
C ILE A 245 -0.65 -4.73 -0.05
N LYS A 246 -1.34 -5.57 -0.81
CA LYS A 246 -2.60 -6.20 -0.41
C LYS A 246 -2.40 -7.60 0.13
N ILE A 247 -3.27 -7.97 1.06
CA ILE A 247 -3.40 -9.35 1.52
C ILE A 247 -4.22 -10.12 0.49
N ILE A 248 -3.63 -11.17 -0.06
CA ILE A 248 -4.26 -12.06 -1.04
C ILE A 248 -4.37 -13.49 -0.52
N THR A 249 -5.26 -14.27 -1.13
CA THR A 249 -5.43 -15.69 -0.81
C THR A 249 -4.71 -16.55 -1.82
N LYS A 250 -3.74 -17.33 -1.36
CA LYS A 250 -3.03 -18.33 -2.15
C LYS A 250 -3.51 -19.74 -1.78
N LYS A 251 -3.91 -20.54 -2.78
CA LYS A 251 -4.21 -21.97 -2.60
C LYS A 251 -2.92 -22.76 -2.53
N CYS A 252 -2.61 -23.38 -1.41
CA CYS A 252 -1.41 -24.17 -1.18
C CYS A 252 -1.81 -25.61 -0.91
N GLU A 253 -1.18 -26.57 -1.58
CA GLU A 253 -1.34 -27.98 -1.20
C GLU A 253 -0.88 -28.18 0.25
N GLN A 254 -1.70 -28.87 1.01
CA GLN A 254 -1.33 -29.51 2.25
C GLN A 254 -1.28 -31.01 1.99
N VAL A 255 -0.10 -31.60 2.19
CA VAL A 255 0.15 -33.01 1.85
C VAL A 255 -0.95 -33.89 2.45
N GLU A 256 -1.59 -34.72 1.63
CA GLU A 256 -2.68 -35.65 2.03
C GLU A 256 -4.00 -34.98 2.49
N MET A 257 -4.09 -33.65 2.53
CA MET A 257 -5.31 -32.89 2.84
C MET A 257 -5.80 -32.02 1.67
N GLY A 258 -5.03 -31.92 0.59
CA GLY A 258 -5.38 -31.12 -0.59
C GLY A 258 -5.17 -29.62 -0.40
N LEU A 259 -5.73 -28.83 -1.30
CA LEU A 259 -5.58 -27.37 -1.34
C LEU A 259 -6.21 -26.66 -0.14
N GLN A 260 -5.40 -25.88 0.56
CA GLN A 260 -5.81 -25.00 1.65
C GLN A 260 -5.54 -23.53 1.30
N ASN A 261 -6.31 -22.62 1.90
CA ASN A 261 -6.12 -21.19 1.71
C ASN A 261 -5.06 -20.66 2.69
N VAL A 262 -4.09 -19.90 2.16
CA VAL A 262 -3.08 -19.18 2.93
C VAL A 262 -3.19 -17.70 2.57
N GLN A 263 -3.33 -16.84 3.58
CA GLN A 263 -3.31 -15.39 3.39
C GLN A 263 -1.87 -14.91 3.30
N CYS A 264 -1.55 -14.11 2.29
CA CYS A 264 -0.19 -13.66 2.01
C CYS A 264 -0.16 -12.18 1.66
N GLU A 265 0.82 -11.45 2.19
CA GLU A 265 1.22 -10.14 1.67
C GLU A 265 2.38 -10.28 0.67
N LEU A 266 3.40 -11.04 1.09
CA LEU A 266 4.42 -11.62 0.21
C LEU A 266 4.26 -13.14 0.16
N PHE A 267 4.60 -13.74 -0.97
CA PHE A 267 4.47 -15.19 -1.17
C PHE A 267 5.58 -15.76 -2.07
N LEU A 268 5.95 -17.01 -1.82
CA LEU A 268 6.61 -17.82 -2.84
C LEU A 268 5.60 -18.25 -3.90
N LEU A 269 6.05 -18.37 -5.14
CA LEU A 269 5.25 -18.95 -6.22
C LEU A 269 5.14 -20.47 -6.04
N SER A 270 4.07 -21.07 -6.57
CA SER A 270 4.00 -22.53 -6.72
C SER A 270 4.73 -23.02 -7.97
N CYS A 271 5.08 -24.30 -8.01
CA CYS A 271 5.64 -24.92 -9.22
C CYS A 271 4.68 -24.79 -10.42
N TYR A 272 3.38 -24.94 -10.18
CA TYR A 272 2.35 -24.81 -11.21
C TYR A 272 2.24 -23.37 -11.75
N GLU A 273 2.35 -22.37 -10.87
CA GLU A 273 2.33 -20.95 -11.26
C GLU A 273 3.51 -20.53 -12.14
N ILE A 274 4.63 -21.27 -12.05
CA ILE A 274 5.85 -21.01 -12.83
C ILE A 274 5.85 -21.79 -14.14
N LEU A 275 5.61 -23.12 -14.07
CA LEU A 275 5.80 -24.03 -15.21
C LEU A 275 4.48 -24.41 -15.91
N GLY A 276 3.32 -24.06 -15.35
CA GLY A 276 2.01 -24.55 -15.81
C GLY A 276 1.80 -26.06 -15.62
N LYS A 277 2.72 -26.72 -14.92
CA LYS A 277 2.71 -28.16 -14.64
C LYS A 277 3.36 -28.41 -13.29
N SER A 278 2.83 -29.37 -12.55
CA SER A 278 3.41 -29.85 -11.30
C SER A 278 2.87 -31.26 -11.05
N PRO A 279 3.72 -32.24 -10.70
CA PRO A 279 3.26 -33.58 -10.39
C PRO A 279 2.64 -33.70 -9.00
N TYR A 280 2.80 -32.69 -8.13
CA TYR A 280 2.43 -32.77 -6.71
C TYR A 280 1.22 -31.94 -6.35
N SER A 281 0.96 -30.86 -7.10
CA SER A 281 -0.15 -29.97 -6.78
C SER A 281 -0.55 -29.06 -7.93
N LYS A 282 -1.82 -28.64 -7.95
CA LYS A 282 -2.33 -27.62 -8.88
C LYS A 282 -2.65 -26.33 -8.12
N ASP A 283 -1.61 -25.75 -7.53
CA ASP A 283 -1.68 -24.59 -6.64
C ASP A 283 -1.72 -23.28 -7.44
N GLY A 284 -2.85 -22.98 -8.08
CA GLY A 284 -3.07 -21.73 -8.82
C GLY A 284 -2.97 -21.90 -10.34
N GLU A 285 -2.74 -20.78 -11.02
CA GLU A 285 -2.66 -20.68 -12.49
C GLU A 285 -1.32 -20.07 -12.90
N ARG A 286 -0.78 -20.53 -14.05
CA ARG A 286 0.50 -20.04 -14.56
C ARG A 286 0.45 -18.52 -14.73
N TYR A 287 1.41 -17.80 -14.16
CA TYR A 287 1.46 -16.35 -14.32
C TYR A 287 1.75 -15.98 -15.78
N PRO A 288 1.05 -14.98 -16.36
CA PRO A 288 1.26 -14.53 -17.74
C PRO A 288 2.71 -14.20 -18.12
N VAL A 289 3.52 -13.74 -17.16
CA VAL A 289 4.94 -13.46 -17.39
C VAL A 289 5.77 -14.70 -17.72
N PHE A 290 5.35 -15.88 -17.29
CA PHE A 290 5.95 -17.15 -17.66
C PHE A 290 5.25 -17.68 -18.92
N THR A 291 5.57 -17.14 -20.08
CA THR A 291 4.91 -17.57 -21.34
C THR A 291 5.38 -18.94 -21.83
N THR A 292 6.63 -19.30 -21.52
CA THR A 292 7.26 -20.56 -21.91
C THR A 292 8.28 -21.00 -20.86
N ASP A 293 8.60 -22.29 -20.79
CA ASP A 293 9.59 -22.79 -19.83
C ASP A 293 10.99 -22.16 -20.07
N SER A 294 11.29 -21.71 -21.30
CA SER A 294 12.53 -20.99 -21.63
C SER A 294 12.61 -19.58 -21.04
N THR A 295 11.48 -18.92 -20.76
CA THR A 295 11.49 -17.65 -20.01
C THR A 295 11.94 -17.83 -18.56
N VAL A 296 11.72 -19.01 -17.99
CA VAL A 296 12.19 -19.34 -16.63
C VAL A 296 13.69 -19.62 -16.65
N SER A 297 14.19 -20.39 -17.63
CA SER A 297 15.61 -20.75 -17.72
C SER A 297 16.55 -19.60 -18.03
N ASN A 298 16.10 -18.60 -18.80
CA ASN A 298 16.94 -17.49 -19.24
C ASN A 298 17.05 -16.36 -18.22
N VAL A 299 16.14 -16.33 -17.25
CA VAL A 299 16.00 -15.21 -16.32
C VAL A 299 16.49 -15.58 -14.92
N TYR A 300 16.36 -16.84 -14.49
CA TYR A 300 16.63 -17.23 -13.11
C TYR A 300 17.80 -18.22 -13.02
N SER A 301 18.99 -17.72 -12.65
CA SER A 301 20.16 -18.57 -12.38
C SER A 301 20.18 -19.08 -10.93
N GLY A 302 20.41 -20.37 -10.76
CA GLY A 302 20.46 -21.03 -9.45
C GLY A 302 19.19 -21.83 -9.14
N GLU A 303 19.10 -22.35 -7.92
CA GLU A 303 17.96 -23.12 -7.44
C GLU A 303 17.23 -22.31 -6.36
N TRP A 304 15.92 -22.13 -6.50
CA TRP A 304 15.11 -21.32 -5.57
C TRP A 304 13.85 -22.05 -5.12
N TRP A 305 13.36 -21.65 -3.95
CA TRP A 305 12.18 -22.25 -3.33
C TRP A 305 10.88 -21.96 -4.10
N THR A 306 9.99 -22.95 -4.09
CA THR A 306 8.54 -22.75 -4.33
C THR A 306 7.77 -23.08 -3.07
N ARG A 307 6.50 -22.68 -2.99
CA ARG A 307 5.59 -23.11 -1.91
C ARG A 307 4.98 -24.50 -2.10
N THR A 308 5.29 -25.18 -3.20
CA THR A 308 4.74 -26.51 -3.49
C THR A 308 5.42 -27.56 -2.60
N PRO A 309 4.69 -28.24 -1.70
CA PRO A 309 5.27 -29.34 -0.93
C PRO A 309 5.52 -30.55 -1.84
N TYR A 310 6.48 -31.38 -1.45
CA TYR A 310 6.73 -32.67 -2.10
C TYR A 310 6.25 -33.83 -1.21
N SER A 311 7.04 -34.18 -0.20
CA SER A 311 6.75 -35.23 0.78
C SER A 311 7.58 -35.00 2.02
N SER A 312 7.05 -35.38 3.19
CA SER A 312 7.68 -35.04 4.47
C SER A 312 7.99 -33.53 4.55
N ASN A 313 9.10 -33.15 5.16
CA ASN A 313 9.59 -31.78 5.29
C ASN A 313 10.26 -31.23 4.00
N LYS A 314 9.94 -31.76 2.82
CA LYS A 314 10.59 -31.36 1.56
C LYS A 314 9.67 -30.51 0.69
N TYR A 315 10.28 -29.54 0.03
CA TYR A 315 9.61 -28.62 -0.88
C TYR A 315 10.25 -28.63 -2.25
N VAL A 316 9.43 -28.35 -3.26
CA VAL A 316 9.89 -28.24 -4.64
C VAL A 316 10.72 -26.97 -4.79
N CYS A 317 11.86 -27.10 -5.46
CA CYS A 317 12.65 -25.97 -5.94
C CYS A 317 12.59 -25.93 -7.46
N ILE A 318 12.77 -24.75 -8.05
CA ILE A 318 12.97 -24.59 -9.50
C ILE A 318 14.44 -24.35 -9.77
N THR A 319 14.93 -24.95 -10.86
CA THR A 319 16.25 -24.71 -11.44
C THR A 319 16.11 -24.68 -12.96
N GLY A 320 16.24 -23.48 -13.53
CA GLY A 320 15.91 -23.22 -14.93
C GLY A 320 14.48 -23.65 -15.29
N ALA A 321 14.32 -24.48 -16.32
CA ALA A 321 13.03 -25.00 -16.79
C ALA A 321 12.60 -26.32 -16.11
N SER A 322 13.30 -26.74 -15.04
CA SER A 322 13.07 -28.00 -14.33
C SER A 322 12.77 -27.75 -12.84
N TYR A 323 12.33 -28.79 -12.17
CA TYR A 323 12.14 -28.79 -10.72
C TYR A 323 12.99 -29.87 -10.04
N THR A 324 13.32 -29.63 -8.78
CA THR A 324 13.98 -30.56 -7.85
C THR A 324 13.24 -30.51 -6.50
N TYR A 325 13.73 -31.24 -5.49
CA TYR A 325 13.19 -31.20 -4.13
C TYR A 325 14.33 -31.15 -3.13
N ARG A 326 14.12 -30.40 -2.04
CA ARG A 326 15.10 -30.17 -0.99
C ARG A 326 14.46 -30.25 0.39
N ASP A 327 15.26 -30.67 1.36
CA ASP A 327 14.84 -30.63 2.76
C ASP A 327 14.64 -29.17 3.18
N SER A 328 13.57 -28.89 3.91
CA SER A 328 13.25 -27.52 4.32
C SER A 328 14.35 -26.84 5.16
N SER A 329 15.23 -27.62 5.79
CA SER A 329 16.41 -27.13 6.54
C SER A 329 17.57 -26.68 5.66
N GLU A 330 17.55 -27.00 4.36
CA GLU A 330 18.55 -26.53 3.42
C GLU A 330 18.33 -25.06 3.05
N LYS A 331 19.40 -24.35 2.64
CA LYS A 331 19.31 -22.98 2.15
C LYS A 331 19.16 -22.96 0.65
N ARG A 332 18.18 -22.22 0.12
CA ARG A 332 18.02 -21.95 -1.32
C ARG A 332 17.62 -20.50 -1.55
N LYS A 333 17.81 -20.02 -2.78
CA LYS A 333 17.44 -18.65 -3.12
C LYS A 333 15.94 -18.43 -3.01
N VAL A 334 15.54 -17.16 -2.90
CA VAL A 334 14.13 -16.76 -2.79
C VAL A 334 13.72 -15.92 -3.99
N VAL A 335 12.59 -16.27 -4.58
CA VAL A 335 11.83 -15.46 -5.52
C VAL A 335 10.46 -15.27 -4.91
N PHE A 336 10.11 -14.03 -4.55
CA PHE A 336 8.82 -13.71 -3.97
C PHE A 336 7.97 -12.87 -4.93
N GLY A 337 6.66 -12.93 -4.72
CA GLY A 337 5.70 -12.01 -5.30
C GLY A 337 4.83 -11.32 -4.25
N PHE A 338 4.14 -10.28 -4.68
CA PHE A 338 3.16 -9.53 -3.90
C PHE A 338 2.12 -8.91 -4.85
N CYS A 339 1.05 -8.34 -4.28
CA CYS A 339 -0.06 -7.78 -5.05
C CYS A 339 -0.41 -6.35 -4.59
N LEU A 340 -0.92 -5.53 -5.52
CA LEU A 340 -1.46 -4.19 -5.27
C LEU A 340 -2.97 -4.09 -5.54
#